data_AF-T2JU34-F1
#
_entry.id   AF-T2JU34-F1
#
_cell.length_a   1.000
_cell.length_b   1.000
_cell.length_c   1.000
_cell.angle_alpha   90.00
_cell.angle_beta   90.00
_cell.angle_gamma   90.00
#
_symmetry.space_group_name_H-M   'P 1'
#
loop_
_entity.id
_entity.type
_entity.pdbx_description
1 polymer ?
#
loop_
_entity_poly.entity_id
_entity_poly.type
_entity_poly.pdbx_seq_one_letter_code
_entity_poly.pdbx_strand_id
1 'polypeptide(L)'
;MVQALTNKQRWLTATVASLLLGTSLVAIPAQTQAEEKIEQQPVLSEKEQVKQAQATALEIITKMTAAQRSYYQENGEFEVVIDKIAEDHNLTLPSTFNYAVRTSFQGAYIYVQPSDNPIANKLTGYVGGVFMKSPEKAKDNETQKGEIVTIICQTKETGRRRPGDPKVARPKDLSSSTELSLSCADSTVPVANNR
;
A
#
# COMPACT_ATOMS: atom_id res chain seq x y z
N MET A 1 23.52 -42.70 -14.28
CA MET A 1 24.54 -41.70 -14.66
C MET A 1 24.67 -40.69 -13.54
N VAL A 2 25.92 -40.30 -13.30
CA VAL A 2 26.47 -39.71 -12.08
C VAL A 2 25.95 -38.29 -11.83
N GLN A 3 25.58 -38.00 -10.57
CA GLN A 3 25.35 -36.64 -10.07
C GLN A 3 26.67 -35.87 -10.07
N ALA A 4 26.73 -34.77 -10.82
CA ALA A 4 27.83 -33.81 -10.77
C ALA A 4 27.48 -32.68 -9.79
N LEU A 5 28.13 -32.71 -8.62
CA LEU A 5 28.20 -31.61 -7.67
C LEU A 5 29.48 -30.80 -7.95
N THR A 6 29.31 -29.56 -8.39
CA THR A 6 30.32 -28.47 -8.39
C THR A 6 29.53 -27.20 -8.11
N ASN A 7 29.90 -26.30 -7.19
CA ASN A 7 31.17 -25.60 -7.19
C ASN A 7 31.45 -24.95 -5.82
N LYS A 8 32.75 -24.86 -5.51
CA LYS A 8 33.37 -24.32 -4.29
C LYS A 8 33.46 -22.78 -4.34
N GLN A 9 33.25 -22.10 -3.21
CA GLN A 9 33.97 -20.86 -2.85
C GLN A 9 34.26 -20.91 -1.34
N ARG A 10 35.41 -21.48 -0.94
CA ARG A 10 36.66 -20.79 -0.58
C ARG A 10 36.51 -19.74 0.52
N TRP A 11 36.63 -20.21 1.75
CA TRP A 11 36.90 -19.42 2.95
C TRP A 11 38.38 -19.02 2.95
N LEU A 12 38.69 -17.74 3.07
CA LEU A 12 40.05 -17.23 3.21
C LEU A 12 40.47 -17.36 4.68
N THR A 13 41.29 -18.36 4.98
CA THR A 13 42.05 -18.45 6.23
C THR A 13 43.24 -17.51 6.15
N ALA A 14 43.21 -16.43 6.93
CA ALA A 14 44.36 -15.56 7.13
C ALA A 14 45.43 -16.30 7.96
N THR A 15 46.64 -16.38 7.42
CA THR A 15 47.81 -16.95 8.09
C THR A 15 48.53 -15.85 8.86
N VAL A 16 48.72 -16.06 10.16
CA VAL A 16 49.55 -15.21 11.03
C VAL A 16 51.00 -15.63 10.84
N ALA A 17 51.83 -14.75 10.27
CA ALA A 17 53.27 -14.90 10.25
C ALA A 17 53.88 -13.92 11.24
N SER A 18 54.33 -14.42 12.38
CA SER A 18 55.20 -13.70 13.31
C SER A 18 56.65 -13.87 12.87
N LEU A 19 57.34 -12.77 12.59
CA LEU A 19 58.80 -12.71 12.64
C LEU A 19 59.22 -11.42 13.37
N LEU A 20 59.88 -11.62 14.51
CA LEU A 20 60.59 -10.59 15.27
C LEU A 20 62.08 -10.65 14.90
N LEU A 21 62.67 -9.49 14.60
CA LEU A 21 63.95 -8.97 15.13
C LEU A 21 64.53 -7.92 14.16
N GLY A 22 64.77 -6.70 14.66
CA GLY A 22 65.52 -5.67 13.94
C GLY A 22 65.29 -4.27 14.52
N THR A 23 66.35 -3.70 15.08
CA THR A 23 66.40 -2.53 15.98
C THR A 23 66.19 -1.15 15.32
N SER A 24 65.51 -0.28 16.09
CA SER A 24 65.66 1.18 16.18
C SER A 24 65.36 2.07 14.96
N LEU A 25 64.31 2.89 15.06
CA LEU A 25 64.38 4.38 15.02
C LEU A 25 62.96 5.01 15.04
N VAL A 26 62.78 5.91 16.02
CA VAL A 26 61.86 7.05 16.09
C VAL A 26 60.36 6.78 15.85
N ALA A 27 59.64 6.71 16.96
CA ALA A 27 58.20 6.86 17.01
C ALA A 27 57.79 8.30 16.65
N ILE A 28 57.09 8.46 15.53
CA ILE A 28 56.12 9.55 15.34
C ILE A 28 54.76 8.87 15.23
N PRO A 29 53.92 8.87 16.27
CA PRO A 29 52.54 8.48 16.07
C PRO A 29 51.86 9.60 15.29
N ALA A 30 51.68 9.39 13.99
CA ALA A 30 50.70 10.12 13.20
C ALA A 30 49.31 9.78 13.75
N GLN A 31 48.82 10.60 14.68
CA GLN A 31 47.40 10.61 15.04
C GLN A 31 46.64 11.34 13.93
N THR A 32 46.45 10.66 12.80
CA THR A 32 45.34 11.01 11.91
C THR A 32 44.13 10.28 12.46
N GLN A 33 43.45 10.91 13.42
CA GLN A 33 42.05 10.62 13.65
C GLN A 33 41.30 11.14 12.42
N ALA A 34 41.14 10.28 11.42
CA ALA A 34 40.03 10.43 10.51
C ALA A 34 38.79 10.10 11.33
N GLU A 35 38.24 11.12 12.01
CA GLU A 35 36.86 11.08 12.48
C GLU A 35 35.99 10.90 11.23
N GLU A 36 35.63 9.66 10.97
CA GLU A 36 34.50 9.31 10.13
C GLU A 36 33.27 9.93 10.79
N LYS A 37 32.97 11.18 10.40
CA LYS A 37 31.71 11.84 10.69
C LYS A 37 30.63 11.03 9.99
N ILE A 38 30.13 10.01 10.66
CA ILE A 38 28.92 9.30 10.28
C ILE A 38 27.82 10.36 10.31
N GLU A 39 27.49 10.86 9.13
CA GLU A 39 26.40 11.79 8.91
C GLU A 39 25.11 11.02 9.23
N GLN A 40 24.68 11.10 10.48
CA GLN A 40 23.40 10.59 10.93
C GLN A 40 22.32 11.37 10.16
N GLN A 41 21.84 10.79 9.07
CA GLN A 41 20.60 11.21 8.44
C GLN A 41 19.52 11.29 9.54
N PRO A 42 18.70 12.35 9.57
CA PRO A 42 17.70 12.51 10.61
C PRO A 42 16.71 11.35 10.50
N VAL A 43 16.82 10.40 11.44
CA VAL A 43 15.83 9.34 11.60
C VAL A 43 14.54 10.03 12.04
N LEU A 44 13.59 10.12 11.11
CA LEU A 44 12.26 10.66 11.37
C LEU A 44 11.68 9.99 12.62
N SER A 45 11.06 10.74 13.53
CA SER A 45 10.52 10.11 14.75
C SER A 45 9.45 9.09 14.37
N GLU A 46 9.28 8.05 15.18
CA GLU A 46 8.29 6.99 14.88
C GLU A 46 6.87 7.56 14.68
N LYS A 47 6.51 8.59 15.46
CA LYS A 47 5.24 9.29 15.35
C LYS A 47 5.08 9.98 14.00
N GLU A 48 6.13 10.60 13.50
CA GLU A 48 6.14 11.25 12.18
C GLU A 48 6.13 10.21 11.05
N GLN A 49 6.84 9.08 11.20
CA GLN A 49 6.77 7.96 10.26
C GLN A 49 5.35 7.42 10.13
N VAL A 50 4.67 7.18 11.27
CA VAL A 50 3.26 6.74 11.29
C VAL A 50 2.36 7.76 10.61
N LYS A 51 2.51 9.05 10.93
CA LYS A 51 1.71 10.13 10.34
C LYS A 51 1.90 10.21 8.82
N GLN A 52 3.15 10.17 8.35
CA GLN A 52 3.48 10.23 6.93
C GLN A 52 2.96 9.00 6.19
N ALA A 53 3.20 7.79 6.73
CA ALA A 53 2.72 6.55 6.14
C ALA A 53 1.19 6.55 5.99
N GLN A 54 0.46 7.01 7.00
CA GLN A 54 -1.01 7.10 6.95
C GLN A 54 -1.51 8.15 5.96
N ALA A 55 -0.87 9.32 5.92
CA ALA A 55 -1.21 10.36 4.95
C ALA A 55 -1.01 9.86 3.51
N THR A 56 0.12 9.21 3.23
CA THR A 56 0.41 8.62 1.92
C THR A 56 -0.55 7.50 1.57
N ALA A 57 -0.88 6.61 2.52
CA ALA A 57 -1.87 5.55 2.31
C ALA A 57 -3.26 6.10 1.96
N LEU A 58 -3.69 7.15 2.68
CA LEU A 58 -4.97 7.81 2.42
C LEU A 58 -4.99 8.50 1.04
N GLU A 59 -3.90 9.15 0.65
CA GLU A 59 -3.78 9.76 -0.67
C GLU A 59 -3.87 8.70 -1.78
N ILE A 60 -3.11 7.61 -1.66
CA ILE A 60 -3.08 6.52 -2.64
C ILE A 60 -4.47 5.91 -2.79
N ILE A 61 -5.13 5.53 -1.69
CA ILE A 61 -6.45 4.91 -1.80
C ILE A 61 -7.50 5.87 -2.36
N THR A 62 -7.39 7.17 -2.06
CA THR A 62 -8.27 8.19 -2.63
C THR A 62 -8.11 8.27 -4.14
N LYS A 63 -6.87 8.33 -4.63
CA LYS A 63 -6.56 8.39 -6.07
C LYS A 63 -6.96 7.10 -6.78
N MET A 64 -6.64 5.93 -6.22
CA MET A 64 -7.03 4.63 -6.80
C MET A 64 -8.54 4.42 -6.82
N THR A 65 -9.26 4.85 -5.79
CA THR A 65 -10.74 4.79 -5.77
C THR A 65 -11.33 5.71 -6.85
N ALA A 66 -10.74 6.88 -7.08
CA ALA A 66 -11.15 7.77 -8.16
C ALA A 66 -10.80 7.19 -9.55
N ALA A 67 -9.61 6.59 -9.72
CA ALA A 67 -9.17 5.94 -10.95
C ALA A 67 -10.14 4.84 -11.38
N GLN A 68 -10.60 4.01 -10.44
CA GLN A 68 -11.57 2.95 -10.72
C GLN A 68 -12.91 3.47 -11.25
N ARG A 69 -13.36 4.65 -10.82
CA ARG A 69 -14.51 5.32 -11.42
C ARG A 69 -14.22 5.66 -12.89
N SER A 70 -13.05 6.23 -13.18
CA SER A 70 -12.64 6.58 -14.55
C SER A 70 -12.52 5.36 -15.46
N TYR A 71 -11.82 4.30 -15.03
CA TYR A 71 -11.69 3.06 -15.83
C TYR A 71 -13.04 2.50 -16.23
N TYR A 72 -13.99 2.43 -15.31
CA TYR A 72 -15.33 1.95 -15.63
C TYR A 72 -16.07 2.91 -16.57
N GLN A 73 -15.96 4.22 -16.33
CA GLN A 73 -16.58 5.24 -17.18
C GLN A 73 -15.98 5.31 -18.59
N GLU A 74 -14.74 4.87 -18.80
CA GLU A 74 -14.07 4.86 -20.10
C GLU A 74 -14.24 3.52 -20.80
N ASN A 75 -13.95 2.42 -20.11
CA ASN A 75 -13.83 1.08 -20.70
C ASN A 75 -15.03 0.17 -20.40
N GLY A 76 -15.91 0.54 -19.48
CA GLY A 76 -17.00 -0.33 -19.02
C GLY A 76 -16.57 -1.42 -18.04
N GLU A 77 -15.28 -1.42 -17.65
CA GLU A 77 -14.68 -2.42 -16.78
C GLU A 77 -13.80 -1.76 -15.71
N PHE A 78 -13.70 -2.42 -14.55
CA PHE A 78 -12.78 -2.03 -13.50
C PHE A 78 -11.39 -2.62 -13.76
N GLU A 79 -10.34 -1.86 -13.46
CA GLU A 79 -8.97 -2.37 -13.58
C GLU A 79 -8.65 -3.32 -12.41
N VAL A 80 -8.02 -4.46 -12.70
CA VAL A 80 -7.71 -5.50 -11.71
C VAL A 80 -6.24 -5.48 -11.27
N VAL A 81 -5.37 -4.87 -12.08
CA VAL A 81 -3.92 -4.86 -11.84
C VAL A 81 -3.53 -3.59 -11.09
N ILE A 82 -3.20 -3.74 -9.80
CA ILE A 82 -2.85 -2.62 -8.91
C ILE A 82 -1.66 -1.80 -9.43
N ASP A 83 -0.64 -2.46 -9.99
CA ASP A 83 0.57 -1.80 -10.49
C ASP A 83 0.27 -0.93 -11.72
N LYS A 84 -0.67 -1.36 -12.57
CA LYS A 84 -1.11 -0.56 -13.72
C LYS A 84 -1.85 0.70 -13.28
N ILE A 85 -2.72 0.58 -12.28
CA ILE A 85 -3.39 1.77 -11.69
C ILE A 85 -2.36 2.73 -11.11
N ALA A 86 -1.32 2.20 -10.46
CA ALA A 86 -0.26 3.03 -9.91
C ALA A 86 0.54 3.73 -11.01
N GLU A 87 0.91 3.02 -12.07
CA GLU A 87 1.62 3.56 -13.24
C GLU A 87 0.82 4.67 -13.94
N ASP A 88 -0.43 4.38 -14.33
CA ASP A 88 -1.31 5.33 -15.05
C ASP A 88 -1.53 6.64 -14.27
N HIS A 89 -1.45 6.59 -12.94
CA HIS A 89 -1.67 7.73 -12.05
C HIS A 89 -0.40 8.26 -11.36
N ASN A 90 0.79 7.82 -11.79
CA ASN A 90 2.08 8.22 -11.22
C ASN A 90 2.14 8.08 -9.69
N LEU A 91 1.63 6.96 -9.17
CA LEU A 91 1.63 6.64 -7.75
C LEU A 91 2.84 5.76 -7.41
N THR A 92 3.59 6.16 -6.39
CA THR A 92 4.52 5.25 -5.72
C THR A 92 3.75 4.47 -4.67
N LEU A 93 3.98 3.16 -4.57
CA LEU A 93 3.36 2.29 -3.56
C LEU A 93 4.39 1.96 -2.47
N PRO A 94 4.40 2.68 -1.33
CA PRO A 94 5.31 2.38 -0.22
C PRO A 94 5.17 0.97 0.33
N SER A 95 6.30 0.32 0.61
CA SER A 95 6.34 -1.01 1.22
C SER A 95 5.79 -1.07 2.65
N THR A 96 5.39 0.06 3.26
CA THR A 96 4.71 0.12 4.56
C THR A 96 3.29 -0.43 4.51
N PHE A 97 2.72 -0.60 3.31
CA PHE A 97 1.42 -1.22 3.09
C PHE A 97 1.48 -2.26 1.96
N ASN A 98 0.56 -3.20 2.01
CA ASN A 98 0.19 -4.08 0.92
C ASN A 98 -1.02 -3.50 0.21
N TYR A 99 -1.03 -3.61 -1.11
CA TYR A 99 -2.08 -3.08 -1.97
C TYR A 99 -2.74 -4.20 -2.75
N ALA A 100 -4.06 -4.15 -2.89
CA ALA A 100 -4.78 -5.13 -3.68
C ALA A 100 -6.05 -4.53 -4.28
N VAL A 101 -6.47 -5.06 -5.43
CA VAL A 101 -7.79 -4.81 -5.99
C VAL A 101 -8.56 -6.11 -6.06
N ARG A 102 -9.83 -6.06 -5.71
CA ARG A 102 -10.79 -7.11 -6.00
C ARG A 102 -11.96 -6.50 -6.75
N THR A 103 -12.27 -7.01 -7.92
CA THR A 103 -13.41 -6.55 -8.72
C THR A 103 -14.56 -7.55 -8.64
N SER A 104 -15.74 -7.08 -9.02
CA SER A 104 -16.96 -7.85 -9.19
C SER A 104 -17.77 -7.19 -10.31
N PHE A 105 -18.83 -7.87 -10.75
CA PHE A 105 -19.74 -7.28 -11.74
C PHE A 105 -20.47 -6.02 -11.25
N GLN A 106 -20.45 -5.72 -9.94
CA GLN A 106 -21.18 -4.59 -9.35
C GLN A 106 -20.28 -3.49 -8.82
N GLY A 107 -18.96 -3.67 -8.87
CA GLY A 107 -18.03 -2.76 -8.23
C GLY A 107 -16.61 -3.28 -8.06
N ALA A 108 -15.74 -2.40 -7.61
CA ALA A 108 -14.35 -2.67 -7.25
C ALA A 108 -14.08 -2.32 -5.79
N TYR A 109 -13.16 -3.07 -5.21
CA TYR A 109 -12.66 -2.90 -3.86
C TYR A 109 -11.14 -2.72 -3.92
N ILE A 110 -10.64 -1.60 -3.40
CA ILE A 110 -9.22 -1.27 -3.32
C ILE A 110 -8.80 -1.38 -1.87
N TYR A 111 -7.77 -2.16 -1.57
CA TYR A 111 -7.28 -2.37 -0.20
C TYR A 111 -5.91 -1.76 -0.03
N VAL A 112 -5.71 -1.08 1.10
CA VAL A 112 -4.42 -0.64 1.60
C VAL A 112 -4.28 -1.16 3.03
N GLN A 113 -3.45 -2.19 3.23
CA GLN A 113 -3.32 -2.90 4.49
C GLN A 113 -1.91 -2.79 5.03
N PRO A 114 -1.68 -2.45 6.31
CA PRO A 114 -0.33 -2.39 6.86
C PRO A 114 0.46 -3.66 6.57
N SER A 115 1.67 -3.51 6.04
CA SER A 115 2.57 -4.61 5.73
C SER A 115 3.31 -5.10 6.97
N ASP A 116 4.21 -6.06 6.81
CA ASP A 116 5.10 -6.47 7.88
C ASP A 116 6.24 -5.46 8.04
N ASN A 117 6.11 -4.54 9.00
CA ASN A 117 7.10 -3.50 9.26
C ASN A 117 7.05 -3.03 10.73
N PRO A 118 8.10 -2.34 11.24
CA PRO A 118 8.20 -1.98 12.66
C PRO A 118 7.04 -1.13 13.22
N ILE A 119 6.35 -0.36 12.37
CA ILE A 119 5.24 0.51 12.77
C ILE A 119 3.87 -0.07 12.44
N ALA A 120 3.77 -1.30 11.91
CA ALA A 120 2.53 -1.89 11.41
C ALA A 120 1.40 -1.90 12.45
N ASN A 121 1.72 -2.16 13.72
CA ASN A 121 0.76 -2.17 14.83
C ASN A 121 0.25 -0.79 15.24
N LYS A 122 0.75 0.28 14.62
CA LYS A 122 0.32 1.68 14.81
C LYS A 122 -0.39 2.25 13.58
N LEU A 123 -0.39 1.51 12.47
CA LEU A 123 -1.08 1.87 11.24
C LEU A 123 -2.46 1.23 11.20
N THR A 124 -3.41 1.87 10.52
CA THR A 124 -4.74 1.31 10.21
C THR A 124 -4.81 0.98 8.73
N GLY A 125 -5.64 0.03 8.35
CA GLY A 125 -5.92 -0.23 6.94
C GLY A 125 -7.03 0.65 6.39
N TYR A 126 -7.06 0.79 5.06
CA TYR A 126 -8.11 1.47 4.32
C TYR A 126 -8.71 0.55 3.25
N VAL A 127 -9.99 0.73 2.95
CA VAL A 127 -10.67 0.11 1.81
C VAL A 127 -11.51 1.13 1.07
N GLY A 128 -11.28 1.24 -0.24
CA GLY A 128 -12.10 2.01 -1.17
C GLY A 128 -13.13 1.07 -1.81
N GLY A 129 -14.38 1.48 -1.83
CA GLY A 129 -15.46 0.83 -2.57
C GLY A 129 -15.91 1.72 -3.71
N VAL A 130 -16.01 1.15 -4.91
CA VAL A 130 -16.54 1.79 -6.11
C VAL A 130 -17.66 0.94 -6.65
N PHE A 131 -18.86 1.49 -6.77
CA PHE A 131 -20.06 0.70 -7.07
C PHE A 131 -20.89 1.32 -8.16
N MET A 132 -21.45 0.45 -9.00
CA MET A 132 -22.46 0.83 -9.99
C MET A 132 -23.81 1.01 -9.31
N LYS A 133 -24.39 2.21 -9.45
CA LYS A 133 -25.81 2.47 -9.26
C LYS A 133 -26.55 1.78 -10.40
N SER A 134 -27.30 0.73 -10.08
CA SER A 134 -28.18 0.10 -11.06
C SER A 134 -29.16 1.15 -11.57
N PRO A 135 -29.45 1.23 -12.88
CA PRO A 135 -30.46 2.16 -13.37
C PRO A 135 -31.79 1.82 -12.69
N GLU A 136 -32.46 2.84 -12.13
CA GLU A 136 -33.73 2.70 -11.41
C GLU A 136 -34.85 2.15 -12.30
N LYS A 137 -34.68 2.21 -13.63
CA LYS A 137 -35.64 1.70 -14.60
C LYS A 137 -34.93 0.90 -15.69
N ALA A 138 -35.32 -0.37 -15.81
CA ALA A 138 -34.89 -1.27 -16.89
C ALA A 138 -35.26 -0.79 -18.32
N LYS A 139 -35.94 0.35 -18.46
CA LYS A 139 -36.35 0.95 -19.74
C LYS A 139 -35.44 2.09 -20.20
N ASP A 140 -34.52 2.56 -19.36
CA ASP A 140 -33.58 3.61 -19.71
C ASP A 140 -32.26 2.99 -20.20
N ASN A 141 -32.32 2.51 -21.46
CA ASN A 141 -31.26 2.41 -22.46
C ASN A 141 -29.93 1.69 -22.13
N GLU A 142 -29.55 0.80 -23.06
CA GLU A 142 -28.23 0.17 -23.29
C GLU A 142 -27.02 1.14 -23.39
N THR A 143 -27.21 2.44 -23.14
CA THR A 143 -26.22 3.50 -23.39
C THR A 143 -25.88 4.35 -22.16
N GLN A 144 -26.60 4.22 -21.04
CA GLN A 144 -26.24 4.94 -19.81
C GLN A 144 -25.22 4.11 -19.02
N LYS A 145 -23.93 4.49 -19.11
CA LYS A 145 -22.93 4.03 -18.14
C LYS A 145 -23.45 4.41 -16.75
N GLY A 146 -23.80 3.41 -15.94
CA GLY A 146 -24.48 3.61 -14.66
C GLY A 146 -23.71 4.57 -13.75
N GLU A 147 -24.45 5.38 -12.97
CA GLU A 147 -23.86 6.32 -12.02
C GLU A 147 -22.92 5.56 -11.06
N ILE A 148 -21.70 6.05 -10.87
CA ILE A 148 -20.73 5.41 -9.98
C ILE A 148 -20.72 6.12 -8.63
N VAL A 149 -20.95 5.37 -7.56
CA VAL A 149 -20.84 5.86 -6.18
C VAL A 149 -19.60 5.29 -5.50
N THR A 150 -19.01 6.05 -4.58
CA THR A 150 -17.71 5.71 -3.96
C THR A 150 -17.72 5.95 -2.47
N ILE A 151 -17.06 5.09 -1.71
CA ILE A 151 -16.84 5.22 -0.27
C ILE A 151 -15.41 4.81 0.08
N ILE A 152 -14.79 5.48 1.06
CA ILE A 152 -13.52 5.04 1.64
C ILE A 152 -13.76 4.80 3.13
N CYS A 153 -13.33 3.63 3.59
CA CYS A 153 -13.45 3.21 4.98
C CYS A 153 -12.07 2.92 5.56
N GLN A 154 -11.90 3.15 6.86
CA GLN A 154 -10.69 2.90 7.63
C GLN A 154 -10.97 1.87 8.72
N THR A 155 -10.00 1.00 9.05
CA THR A 155 -10.15 0.08 10.18
C THR A 155 -10.25 0.83 11.51
N LYS A 156 -11.13 0.35 12.39
CA LYS A 156 -11.26 0.88 13.76
C LYS A 156 -10.03 0.59 14.62
N GLU A 157 -9.40 -0.55 14.37
CA GLU A 157 -8.21 -1.01 15.07
C GLU A 157 -6.98 -0.88 14.19
N THR A 158 -5.82 -0.67 14.82
CA THR A 158 -4.52 -0.70 14.14
C THR A 158 -4.03 -2.13 13.91
N GLY A 159 -2.97 -2.26 13.12
CA GLY A 159 -2.34 -3.53 12.81
C GLY A 159 -2.71 -4.05 11.44
N ARG A 160 -2.29 -5.29 11.20
CA ARG A 160 -2.28 -5.92 9.88
C ARG A 160 -3.62 -6.57 9.52
N ARG A 161 -4.73 -6.20 10.17
CA ARG A 161 -6.04 -6.77 9.83
C ARG A 161 -6.52 -6.19 8.50
N ARG A 162 -7.03 -7.06 7.64
CA ARG A 162 -7.68 -6.65 6.40
C ARG A 162 -8.94 -5.82 6.74
N PRO A 163 -9.12 -4.63 6.14
CA PRO A 163 -10.36 -3.87 6.28
C PRO A 163 -11.57 -4.64 5.73
N GLY A 164 -12.70 -4.53 6.42
CA GLY A 164 -13.95 -5.17 5.98
C GLY A 164 -14.57 -4.45 4.79
N ASP A 165 -15.15 -5.21 3.87
CA ASP A 165 -15.64 -4.69 2.59
C ASP A 165 -16.84 -3.74 2.78
N PRO A 166 -16.81 -2.51 2.20
CA PRO A 166 -17.97 -1.63 2.21
C PRO A 166 -19.16 -2.26 1.48
N LYS A 167 -20.35 -1.85 1.86
CA LYS A 167 -21.62 -2.37 1.37
C LYS A 167 -22.44 -1.27 0.73
N VAL A 168 -23.22 -1.70 -0.26
CA VAL A 168 -24.24 -0.92 -0.91
C VAL A 168 -25.58 -1.54 -0.56
N ALA A 169 -26.42 -0.84 0.20
CA ALA A 169 -27.80 -1.23 0.34
C ALA A 169 -28.54 -0.84 -0.94
N ARG A 170 -29.05 -1.85 -1.65
CA ARG A 170 -29.91 -1.65 -2.82
C ARG A 170 -31.36 -1.64 -2.35
N PRO A 171 -32.20 -0.73 -2.86
CA PRO A 171 -33.64 -0.80 -2.62
C PRO A 171 -34.15 -2.18 -3.05
N LYS A 172 -34.97 -2.81 -2.19
CA LYS A 172 -35.55 -4.13 -2.48
C LYS A 172 -36.60 -4.07 -3.59
N ASP A 173 -37.16 -2.89 -3.84
CA ASP A 173 -38.18 -2.64 -4.86
C ASP A 173 -37.70 -1.56 -5.85
N LEU A 174 -37.83 -1.85 -7.15
CA LEU A 174 -37.54 -0.92 -8.25
C LEU A 174 -38.48 0.31 -8.27
N SER A 175 -39.50 0.34 -7.40
CA SER A 175 -40.45 1.44 -7.24
C SER A 175 -40.17 2.33 -6.04
N SER A 176 -39.19 2.00 -5.18
CA SER A 176 -38.84 2.85 -4.05
C SER A 176 -37.76 3.85 -4.47
N SER A 177 -38.04 5.14 -4.34
CA SER A 177 -37.09 6.26 -4.54
C SER A 177 -35.98 6.31 -3.48
N THR A 178 -35.66 5.18 -2.84
CA THR A 178 -34.69 5.11 -1.76
C THR A 178 -33.30 5.08 -2.38
N GLU A 179 -32.58 6.19 -2.24
CA GLU A 179 -31.20 6.32 -2.72
C GLU A 179 -30.33 5.17 -2.21
N LEU A 180 -29.36 4.77 -3.04
CA LEU A 180 -28.35 3.77 -2.65
C LEU A 180 -27.62 4.24 -1.40
N SER A 181 -27.75 3.48 -0.31
CA SER A 181 -27.02 3.77 0.92
C SER A 181 -25.67 3.05 0.91
N LEU A 182 -24.60 3.83 1.00
CA LEU A 182 -23.25 3.34 1.17
C LEU A 182 -22.93 3.19 2.66
N SER A 183 -22.32 2.08 3.04
CA SER A 183 -21.93 1.81 4.43
C SER A 183 -20.59 1.10 4.52
N CYS A 184 -19.83 1.40 5.57
CA CYS A 184 -18.63 0.65 5.93
C CYS A 184 -19.02 -0.64 6.66
N ALA A 185 -18.16 -1.67 6.62
CA ALA A 185 -18.34 -2.87 7.43
C ALA A 185 -18.15 -2.56 8.92
N ASP A 186 -18.64 -3.44 9.81
CA ASP A 186 -18.61 -3.24 11.27
C ASP A 186 -17.21 -3.00 11.85
N SER A 187 -16.16 -3.54 11.23
CA SER A 187 -14.76 -3.37 11.63
C SER A 187 -14.11 -2.07 11.11
N THR A 188 -14.88 -1.26 10.37
CA THR A 188 -14.39 -0.06 9.68
C THR A 188 -15.33 1.14 9.90
N VAL A 189 -14.84 2.34 9.64
CA VAL A 189 -15.60 3.60 9.71
C VAL A 189 -15.33 4.45 8.46
N PRO A 190 -16.30 5.26 8.01
CA PRO A 190 -16.08 6.13 6.86
C PRO A 190 -14.97 7.14 7.16
N VAL A 191 -14.08 7.34 6.21
CA VAL A 191 -13.11 8.44 6.26
C VAL A 191 -13.85 9.72 5.91
N ALA A 192 -13.74 10.74 6.77
CA ALA A 192 -14.36 12.03 6.52
C ALA A 192 -13.87 12.59 5.18
N ASN A 193 -14.80 12.79 4.25
CA ASN A 193 -14.53 13.34 2.94
C ASN A 193 -14.43 14.87 3.09
N ASN A 194 -13.33 15.37 3.66
CA ASN A 194 -13.05 16.79 3.70
C ASN A 194 -12.61 17.23 2.29
N ARG A 195 -13.58 17.40 1.39
CA ARG A 195 -13.40 18.14 0.13
C ARG A 195 -14.01 19.51 0.27
#